data_AF-A0AAE8UCQ3-F1
#
_entry.id   AF-A0AAE8UCQ3-F1
#
_cell.length_a   1.000
_cell.length_b   1.000
_cell.length_c   1.000
_cell.angle_alpha   90.00
_cell.angle_beta   90.00
_cell.angle_gamma   90.00
#
_symmetry.space_group_name_H-M   'P 1'
#
loop_
_entity.id
_entity.type
_entity.pdbx_description
1 polymer ?
#
loop_
_entity_poly.entity_id
_entity_poly.type
_entity_poly.pdbx_seq_one_letter_code
_entity_poly.pdbx_strand_id
1 'polypeptide(L)'
;MIASVLIALVAVIHIHILVLEIFLWDTKTGRKAFNLSADFARDSRVLAANQGLYNGFLAAGLFWGLWLGDGGLQFKLFFLVCVLIAGLFGAITASRIILYVQVLPALLALIALWMGL
;
A
#
# COMPACT_ATOMS: atom_id res chain seq x y z
N MET A 1 16.47 11.65 6.12
CA MET A 1 15.81 12.20 4.91
C MET A 1 15.38 11.09 3.97
N ILE A 2 16.24 10.08 3.77
CA ILE A 2 15.97 8.92 2.92
C ILE A 2 14.75 8.14 3.43
N ALA A 3 14.65 7.91 4.74
CA ALA A 3 13.50 7.24 5.34
C ALA A 3 12.18 7.95 5.01
N SER A 4 12.15 9.29 5.13
CA SER A 4 10.95 10.08 4.82
C SER A 4 10.53 9.96 3.36
N VAL A 5 11.48 9.95 2.42
CA VAL A 5 11.21 9.77 0.99
C VAL A 5 10.66 8.37 0.72
N LEU A 6 11.26 7.32 1.30
CA LEU A 6 10.78 5.96 1.15
C LEU A 6 9.39 5.75 1.76
N ILE A 7 9.11 6.35 2.92
CA ILE A 7 7.79 6.31 3.55
C ILE A 7 6.75 7.02 2.66
N ALA A 8 7.10 8.18 2.10
CA ALA A 8 6.22 8.91 1.19
C ALA A 8 5.93 8.08 -0.07
N LEU A 9 6.96 7.41 -0.62
CA LEU A 9 6.80 6.49 -1.75
C LEU A 9 5.82 5.35 -1.41
N VAL A 10 5.98 4.69 -0.24
CA VAL A 10 5.06 3.64 0.21
C VAL A 10 3.62 4.17 0.33
N ALA A 11 3.44 5.35 0.92
CA ALA A 11 2.12 5.97 1.03
C ALA A 11 1.49 6.25 -0.34
N VAL A 12 2.26 6.80 -1.29
CA VAL A 12 1.80 7.04 -2.67
C VAL A 12 1.44 5.75 -3.40
N ILE A 13 2.20 4.66 -3.22
CA ILE A 13 1.86 3.34 -3.76
C ILE A 13 0.48 2.89 -3.26
N HIS A 14 0.19 3.08 -1.98
CA HIS A 14 -1.10 2.68 -1.40
C HIS A 14 -2.25 3.57 -1.87
N ILE A 15 -2.02 4.87 -2.09
CA ILE A 15 -2.99 5.74 -2.76
C ILE A 15 -3.25 5.26 -4.20
N HIS A 16 -2.21 4.88 -4.94
CA HIS A 16 -2.36 4.35 -6.29
C HIS A 16 -3.20 3.07 -6.31
N ILE A 17 -2.93 2.14 -5.38
CA ILE A 17 -3.71 0.90 -5.24
C ILE A 17 -5.16 1.20 -4.84
N LEU A 18 -5.39 2.11 -3.88
CA LEU A 18 -6.73 2.57 -3.52
C LEU A 18 -7.49 3.06 -4.75
N VAL A 19 -6.86 3.89 -5.60
CA VAL A 19 -7.51 4.42 -6.79
C VAL A 19 -7.88 3.29 -7.77
N LEU A 20 -7.00 2.31 -7.93
CA LEU A 20 -7.28 1.15 -8.76
C LEU A 20 -8.44 0.30 -8.20
N GLU A 21 -8.50 0.11 -6.89
CA GLU A 21 -9.49 -0.76 -6.23
C GLU A 21 -10.86 -0.10 -6.04
N ILE A 22 -10.93 1.21 -5.79
CA ILE A 22 -12.20 1.93 -5.59
C ILE A 22 -12.78 2.43 -6.90
N PHE A 23 -11.98 3.09 -7.73
CA PHE A 23 -12.50 3.85 -8.88
C PHE A 23 -12.33 3.12 -10.20
N LEU A 24 -11.26 2.32 -10.35
CA LEU A 24 -10.89 1.74 -11.64
C LEU A 24 -11.06 0.22 -11.73
N TRP A 25 -11.55 -0.45 -10.67
CA TRP A 25 -11.56 -1.91 -10.57
C TRP A 25 -12.27 -2.60 -11.74
N ASP A 26 -13.49 -2.17 -12.06
CA ASP A 26 -14.29 -2.69 -13.19
C ASP A 26 -14.08 -1.90 -14.50
N THR A 27 -12.90 -1.29 -14.66
CA THR A 27 -12.48 -0.67 -15.93
C THR A 27 -11.45 -1.53 -16.64
N LYS A 28 -11.15 -1.23 -17.91
CA LYS A 28 -10.06 -1.91 -18.64
C LYS A 28 -8.71 -1.79 -17.91
N THR A 29 -8.47 -0.66 -17.24
CA THR A 29 -7.23 -0.39 -16.51
C THR A 29 -7.11 -1.27 -15.27
N GLY A 30 -8.12 -1.30 -14.41
CA GLY A 30 -8.11 -2.15 -13.20
C GLY A 30 -8.05 -3.63 -13.53
N ARG A 31 -8.84 -4.09 -14.50
CA ARG A 31 -8.81 -5.49 -14.96
C ARG A 31 -7.43 -5.90 -15.50
N LYS A 32 -6.73 -5.01 -16.21
CA LYS A 32 -5.36 -5.28 -16.68
C LYS A 32 -4.36 -5.30 -15.53
N ALA A 33 -4.48 -4.38 -14.56
CA ALA A 33 -3.57 -4.29 -13.43
C ALA A 33 -3.64 -5.53 -12.51
N PHE A 34 -4.85 -6.05 -12.28
CA PHE A 34 -5.09 -7.20 -11.39
C PHE A 34 -5.35 -8.52 -12.13
N ASN A 35 -5.24 -8.53 -13.47
CA ASN A 35 -5.49 -9.71 -14.32
C ASN A 35 -6.88 -10.35 -14.09
N LEU A 36 -7.94 -9.55 -14.16
CA LEU A 36 -9.32 -9.95 -13.86
C LEU A 36 -10.15 -10.19 -15.12
N SER A 37 -11.08 -11.15 -15.06
CA SER A 37 -12.17 -11.23 -16.03
C SER A 37 -13.18 -10.10 -15.83
N ALA A 38 -13.96 -9.78 -16.86
CA ALA A 38 -14.99 -8.74 -16.79
C ALA A 38 -16.07 -9.07 -15.76
N ASP A 39 -16.55 -10.32 -15.73
CA ASP A 39 -17.60 -10.74 -14.80
C ASP A 39 -17.11 -10.71 -13.36
N PHE A 40 -15.90 -11.22 -13.09
CA PHE A 40 -15.35 -11.19 -11.74
C PHE A 40 -15.15 -9.75 -11.23
N ALA A 41 -14.63 -8.84 -12.06
CA ALA A 41 -14.42 -7.45 -11.66
C ALA A 41 -15.75 -6.75 -11.33
N ARG A 42 -16.78 -6.96 -12.15
CA ARG A 42 -18.12 -6.41 -11.94
C ARG A 42 -18.75 -6.91 -10.64
N ASP A 43 -18.64 -8.20 -10.37
CA ASP A 43 -19.29 -8.85 -9.23
C ASP A 43 -18.54 -8.57 -7.91
N SER A 44 -17.21 -8.41 -7.96
CA SER A 44 -16.36 -8.14 -6.78
C SER A 44 -16.13 -6.66 -6.47
N ARG A 45 -16.65 -5.72 -7.27
CA ARG A 45 -16.34 -4.27 -7.16
C ARG A 45 -16.52 -3.67 -5.77
N VAL A 46 -17.55 -4.09 -5.03
CA VAL A 46 -17.84 -3.56 -3.69
C VAL A 46 -16.82 -4.08 -2.67
N LEU A 47 -16.43 -5.35 -2.80
CA LEU A 47 -15.38 -5.94 -1.96
C LEU A 47 -14.04 -5.27 -2.22
N ALA A 48 -13.69 -5.07 -3.49
CA ALA A 48 -12.48 -4.35 -3.89
C ALA A 48 -12.48 -2.92 -3.37
N ALA A 49 -13.60 -2.19 -3.45
CA ALA A 49 -13.68 -0.84 -2.90
C ALA A 49 -13.40 -0.79 -1.38
N ASN A 50 -13.84 -1.81 -0.63
CA ASN A 50 -13.53 -1.89 0.80
C ASN A 50 -12.03 -2.20 1.03
N GLN A 51 -11.42 -3.06 0.21
CA GLN A 51 -9.96 -3.29 0.21
C GLN A 51 -9.18 -2.00 -0.06
N GLY A 52 -9.63 -1.22 -1.05
CA GLY A 52 -9.06 0.08 -1.39
C GLY A 52 -9.14 1.09 -0.25
N LEU A 53 -10.23 1.11 0.52
CA LEU A 53 -10.36 1.99 1.66
C LEU A 53 -9.32 1.68 2.76
N TYR A 54 -9.05 0.40 3.03
CA TYR A 54 -7.98 0.01 3.96
C TYR A 54 -6.61 0.48 3.48
N ASN A 55 -6.31 0.36 2.18
CA ASN A 55 -5.09 0.94 1.59
C ASN A 55 -5.02 2.47 1.82
N GLY A 56 -6.16 3.15 1.75
CA GLY A 56 -6.28 4.57 2.11
C GLY A 56 -5.91 4.88 3.55
N PHE A 57 -6.37 4.07 4.51
CA PHE A 57 -5.99 4.23 5.91
C PHE A 57 -4.50 4.01 6.14
N LEU A 58 -3.89 3.04 5.46
CA LEU A 58 -2.45 2.82 5.51
C LEU A 58 -1.68 4.05 5.01
N ALA A 59 -2.06 4.59 3.86
CA ALA A 59 -1.45 5.79 3.31
C ALA A 59 -1.64 7.01 4.22
N ALA A 60 -2.86 7.23 4.73
CA ALA A 60 -3.17 8.34 5.62
C ALA A 60 -2.34 8.28 6.91
N GLY A 61 -2.19 7.10 7.51
CA GLY A 61 -1.35 6.89 8.69
C GLY A 61 0.13 7.21 8.45
N LEU A 62 0.68 6.82 7.29
CA LEU A 62 2.05 7.14 6.91
C LEU A 62 2.25 8.64 6.65
N PHE A 63 1.35 9.28 5.91
CA PHE A 63 1.40 10.73 5.70
C PHE A 63 1.25 11.51 7.01
N TRP A 64 0.38 11.06 7.92
CA TRP A 64 0.23 11.65 9.24
C TRP A 64 1.53 11.54 10.05
N GLY A 65 2.15 10.36 10.04
CA GLY A 65 3.47 10.17 10.66
C GLY A 65 4.54 11.09 10.08
N LEU A 66 4.58 11.28 8.76
CA LEU A 66 5.50 12.22 8.12
C LEU A 66 5.23 13.67 8.53
N TRP A 67 3.96 14.08 8.55
CA TRP A 67 3.54 15.43 8.93
C TRP A 67 3.95 15.80 10.36
N LEU A 68 3.88 14.85 11.29
CA LEU A 68 4.28 15.04 12.69
C LEU A 68 5.80 15.13 12.93
N GLY A 69 6.64 14.94 11.90
CA GLY A 69 8.09 14.99 12.05
C GLY A 69 8.61 13.96 13.05
N ASP A 70 9.37 14.40 14.05
CA ASP A 70 9.95 13.53 15.09
C ASP A 70 8.87 12.90 15.99
N GLY A 71 7.74 13.59 16.20
CA GLY A 71 6.59 13.06 16.96
C GLY A 71 5.80 11.97 16.23
N GLY A 72 6.12 11.68 14.97
CA GLY A 72 5.40 10.71 14.14
C GLY A 72 6.02 9.31 14.08
N LEU A 73 7.06 9.03 14.87
CA LEU A 73 7.80 7.75 14.79
C LEU A 73 6.89 6.52 14.95
N GLN A 74 5.99 6.52 15.93
CA GLN A 74 5.11 5.38 16.19
C GLN A 74 4.16 5.13 15.01
N PHE A 75 3.64 6.19 14.38
CA PHE A 75 2.78 6.09 13.20
C PHE A 75 3.55 5.49 12.03
N LYS A 76 4.75 6.01 11.73
CA LYS A 76 5.60 5.50 10.64
C LYS A 76 5.90 4.01 10.84
N LEU A 77 6.33 3.60 12.04
CA LEU A 77 6.65 2.21 12.35
C LEU A 77 5.44 1.31 12.26
N PHE A 78 4.34 1.66 12.92
CA PHE A 78 3.13 0.84 12.96
C PHE A 78 2.61 0.57 11.55
N PHE A 79 2.41 1.63 10.76
CA PHE A 79 1.86 1.49 9.43
C PHE A 79 2.82 0.80 8.45
N LEU A 80 4.14 1.05 8.53
CA LEU A 80 5.11 0.32 7.69
C LEU A 80 5.12 -1.18 8.01
N VAL A 81 5.02 -1.56 9.28
CA VAL A 81 4.94 -2.98 9.69
C VAL A 81 3.63 -3.60 9.19
N CYS A 82 2.50 -2.89 9.30
CA CYS A 82 1.23 -3.35 8.72
C CYS A 82 1.34 -3.58 7.21
N VAL A 83 1.93 -2.64 6.47
CA VAL A 83 2.17 -2.77 5.03
C VAL A 83 3.06 -3.98 4.74
N LEU A 84 4.14 -4.18 5.51
CA LEU A 84 5.05 -5.30 5.31
C LEU A 84 4.32 -6.65 5.50
N ILE A 85 3.55 -6.80 6.58
CA ILE A 85 2.80 -8.03 6.89
C ILE A 85 1.71 -8.28 5.84
N ALA A 86 0.92 -7.27 5.51
CA ALA A 86 -0.13 -7.37 4.50
C ALA A 86 0.45 -7.72 3.12
N GLY A 87 1.58 -7.09 2.75
CA GLY A 87 2.29 -7.36 1.51
C GLY A 87 2.83 -8.79 1.45
N LEU A 88 3.38 -9.32 2.54
CA LEU A 88 3.84 -10.71 2.61
C LEU A 88 2.67 -11.69 2.46
N PHE A 89 1.56 -11.43 3.15
CA PHE A 89 0.36 -12.26 3.03
C PHE A 89 -0.21 -12.20 1.60
N GLY A 90 -0.32 -11.02 1.01
CA GLY A 90 -0.77 -10.82 -0.37
C GLY A 90 0.16 -11.48 -1.39
N ALA A 91 1.48 -11.46 -1.17
CA ALA A 91 2.45 -12.13 -2.02
C ALA A 91 2.27 -13.64 -2.06
N ILE A 92 1.92 -14.24 -0.92
CA ILE A 92 1.69 -15.69 -0.79
C ILE A 92 0.33 -16.07 -1.40
N THR A 93 -0.69 -15.23 -1.20
CA THR A 93 -2.09 -15.60 -1.49
C THR A 93 -2.62 -15.11 -2.83
N ALA A 94 -2.12 -13.97 -3.34
CA ALA A 94 -2.66 -13.32 -4.53
C ALA A 94 -1.65 -13.25 -5.67
N SER A 95 -0.49 -12.62 -5.46
CA SER A 95 0.51 -12.48 -6.54
C SER A 95 1.92 -12.16 -6.03
N ARG A 96 2.92 -12.86 -6.56
CA ARG A 96 4.34 -12.62 -6.24
C ARG A 96 4.82 -11.21 -6.57
N ILE A 97 4.15 -10.48 -7.45
CA ILE A 97 4.51 -9.08 -7.77
C ILE A 97 4.43 -8.18 -6.53
N ILE A 98 3.56 -8.52 -5.57
CA ILE A 98 3.36 -7.79 -4.32
C ILE A 98 4.65 -7.75 -3.47
N LEU A 99 5.54 -8.76 -3.59
CA LEU A 99 6.86 -8.72 -2.97
C LEU A 99 7.67 -7.49 -3.41
N TYR A 100 7.58 -7.14 -4.70
CA TYR A 100 8.36 -6.07 -5.27
C TYR A 100 7.69 -4.70 -5.11
N VAL A 101 6.35 -4.64 -5.21
CA VAL A 101 5.62 -3.36 -5.16
C VAL A 101 5.21 -2.93 -3.75
N GLN A 102 5.13 -3.84 -2.77
CA GLN A 102 4.76 -3.50 -1.39
C GLN A 102 5.84 -3.89 -0.38
N VAL A 103 6.24 -5.18 -0.35
CA VAL A 103 7.14 -5.70 0.70
C VAL A 103 8.51 -5.05 0.63
N LEU A 104 9.13 -5.02 -0.54
CA LEU A 104 10.47 -4.43 -0.70
C LEU A 104 10.49 -2.93 -0.34
N PRO A 105 9.60 -2.06 -0.86
CA PRO A 105 9.55 -0.65 -0.45
C PRO A 105 9.34 -0.46 1.06
N ALA A 106 8.42 -1.22 1.67
CA ALA A 106 8.15 -1.12 3.10
C ALA A 106 9.35 -1.58 3.95
N LEU A 107 10.01 -2.66 3.55
CA LEU A 107 11.21 -3.15 4.22
C LEU A 107 12.36 -2.15 4.13
N LEU A 108 12.59 -1.57 2.94
CA LEU A 108 13.61 -0.53 2.75
C LEU A 108 13.30 0.72 3.59
N ALA A 109 12.03 1.13 3.64
CA ALA A 109 11.59 2.25 4.47
C ALA A 109 11.82 1.97 5.97
N LEU A 110 11.53 0.75 6.45
CA LEU A 110 11.78 0.33 7.84
C LEU A 110 13.27 0.33 8.18
N ILE A 111 14.10 -0.23 7.31
CA ILE A 111 15.56 -0.25 7.51
C ILE A 111 16.11 1.17 7.55
N ALA A 112 15.72 2.03 6.60
CA ALA A 112 16.15 3.42 6.57
C ALA A 112 15.70 4.19 7.82
N LEU A 113 14.46 3.98 8.26
CA LEU A 113 13.93 4.60 9.47
C LEU A 113 14.70 4.15 10.73
N TRP A 114 14.99 2.85 10.84
CA TRP A 114 15.77 2.28 11.96
C TRP A 114 17.21 2.78 11.99
N MET A 115 17.82 2.96 10.83
CA MET A 115 19.19 3.48 10.68
C MET A 115 19.28 5.01 10.79
N GLY A 116 18.15 5.72 10.90
CA GLY A 116 18.12 7.18 10.97
C GLY A 116 18.52 7.89 9.67
N LEU A 117 18.27 7.28 8.52
CA LEU A 117 18.70 7.76 7.19
C LEU A 117 17.74 8.76 6.53
#